data_AF-A0A2E0Y7L5-F1
#
_entry.id   AF-A0A2E0Y7L5-F1
#
_cell.length_a   1.000
_cell.length_b   1.000
_cell.length_c   1.000
_cell.angle_alpha   90.00
_cell.angle_beta   90.00
_cell.angle_gamma   90.00
#
_symmetry.space_group_name_H-M   'P 1'
#
loop_
_entity.id
_entity.type
_entity.pdbx_description
1 polymer ?
#
loop_
_entity_poly.entity_id
_entity_poly.type
_entity_poly.pdbx_seq_one_letter_code
_entity_poly.pdbx_strand_id
1 'polypeptide(L)'
;MIGRLTAIAGLVLGAASATAAAPLEDADAIVERANLAAYYAGDDGRTEARMLITDGQGREQMRQFTILRRNPEPGGDQQFLVFFSRPSDVRGTVYLVEKHVDRDDDRWLYLPGLDLVKRISAGDKRTSFVGSHYYYEDVSGRLPTEDTHTLVETTGEHYLLEHRPIDADSVEFASYRTWIDRETFLPMKIEYTNDDGEVYRRVESLDVAEFQGYPTVTRTLVSDLAGGGTTEMRFRFIEYDIGVPADVFAERSMRTPPREWLERDR
;
A
#
# COMPACT_ATOMS: atom_id res chain seq x y z
N MET A 1 -9.26 55.45 -55.87
CA MET A 1 -8.41 54.39 -55.30
C MET A 1 -8.55 54.44 -53.79
N ILE A 2 -9.22 53.46 -53.20
CA ILE A 2 -9.58 53.41 -51.78
C ILE A 2 -8.46 52.64 -51.05
N GLY A 3 -7.74 53.33 -50.16
CA GLY A 3 -6.68 52.74 -49.34
C GLY A 3 -7.27 51.96 -48.16
N ARG A 4 -6.96 50.66 -48.09
CA ARG A 4 -7.38 49.75 -47.01
C ARG A 4 -6.46 49.94 -45.79
N LEU A 5 -7.03 50.39 -44.67
CA LEU A 5 -6.41 50.25 -43.34
C LEU A 5 -6.43 48.76 -42.94
N THR A 6 -5.26 48.21 -42.63
CA THR A 6 -5.14 46.87 -42.05
C THR A 6 -4.90 47.05 -40.55
N ALA A 7 -5.88 46.67 -39.73
CA ALA A 7 -5.75 46.67 -38.27
C ALA A 7 -4.99 45.40 -37.84
N ILE A 8 -3.87 45.58 -37.14
CA ILE A 8 -3.12 44.48 -36.51
C ILE A 8 -3.72 44.26 -35.13
N ALA A 9 -4.44 43.16 -34.94
CA ALA A 9 -4.89 42.71 -33.63
C ALA A 9 -3.72 41.99 -32.94
N GLY A 10 -3.16 42.60 -31.89
CA GLY A 10 -2.14 41.99 -31.05
C GLY A 10 -2.75 40.91 -30.15
N LEU A 11 -2.36 39.66 -30.36
CA LEU A 11 -2.69 38.54 -29.48
C LEU A 11 -1.77 38.62 -28.24
N VAL A 12 -2.30 39.04 -27.11
CA VAL A 12 -1.59 38.95 -25.82
C VAL A 12 -1.66 37.49 -25.35
N LEU A 13 -0.58 36.73 -25.53
CA LEU A 13 -0.41 35.45 -24.84
C LEU A 13 -0.22 35.74 -23.35
N GLY A 14 -1.29 35.56 -22.57
CA GLY A 14 -1.19 35.48 -21.12
C GLY A 14 -0.42 34.22 -20.75
N ALA A 15 0.80 34.37 -20.23
CA ALA A 15 1.50 33.29 -19.57
C ALA A 15 0.70 32.91 -18.32
N ALA A 16 0.02 31.76 -18.36
CA ALA A 16 -0.55 31.16 -17.18
C ALA A 16 0.61 30.64 -16.32
N SER A 17 1.04 31.46 -15.36
CA SER A 17 1.92 31.00 -14.29
C SER A 17 1.19 29.90 -13.53
N ALA A 18 1.63 28.65 -13.68
CA ALA A 18 1.21 27.57 -12.82
C ALA A 18 1.67 27.92 -11.39
N THR A 19 0.76 28.49 -10.60
CA THR A 19 0.95 28.63 -9.16
C THR A 19 1.03 27.22 -8.60
N ALA A 20 2.24 26.76 -8.27
CA ALA A 20 2.43 25.56 -7.46
C ALA A 20 1.56 25.73 -6.20
N ALA A 21 0.69 24.76 -5.94
CA ALA A 21 -0.17 24.79 -4.77
C ALA A 21 0.71 24.94 -3.52
N ALA A 22 0.28 25.79 -2.58
CA ALA A 22 0.98 25.94 -1.31
C ALA A 22 1.09 24.57 -0.62
N PRO A 23 2.22 24.25 0.03
CA PRO A 23 2.35 23.01 0.76
C PRO A 23 1.28 22.93 1.86
N LEU A 24 0.71 21.74 2.05
CA LEU A 24 -0.13 21.47 3.22
C LEU A 24 0.69 21.61 4.51
N GLU A 25 0.06 22.16 5.54
CA GLU A 25 0.63 22.30 6.89
C GLU A 25 -0.09 21.39 7.90
N ASP A 26 -1.29 20.91 7.55
CA ASP A 26 -2.08 20.00 8.36
C ASP A 26 -1.60 18.55 8.18
N ALA A 27 -1.09 17.95 9.26
CA ALA A 27 -0.57 16.60 9.26
C ALA A 27 -1.66 15.57 8.91
N ASP A 28 -2.87 15.72 9.44
CA ASP A 28 -3.95 14.75 9.24
C ASP A 28 -4.41 14.77 7.77
N ALA A 29 -4.50 15.95 7.17
CA ALA A 29 -4.82 16.11 5.75
C ALA A 29 -3.74 15.49 4.83
N ILE A 30 -2.46 15.57 5.21
CA ILE A 30 -1.38 14.92 4.46
C ILE A 30 -1.49 13.40 4.58
N VAL A 31 -1.74 12.87 5.78
CA VAL A 31 -1.90 11.42 6.00
C VAL A 31 -3.12 10.88 5.28
N GLU A 32 -4.26 11.56 5.32
CA GLU A 32 -5.48 11.13 4.62
C GLU A 32 -5.22 10.99 3.12
N ARG A 33 -4.58 12.00 2.49
CA ARG A 33 -4.21 11.95 1.08
C ARG A 33 -3.22 10.84 0.76
N ALA A 34 -2.24 10.61 1.64
CA ALA A 34 -1.26 9.55 1.45
C ALA A 34 -1.88 8.15 1.60
N ASN A 35 -2.80 7.98 2.55
CA ASN A 35 -3.58 6.76 2.72
C ASN A 35 -4.41 6.45 1.47
N LEU A 36 -5.10 7.46 0.92
CA LEU A 36 -5.85 7.33 -0.32
C LEU A 36 -4.95 6.97 -1.52
N ALA A 37 -3.81 7.66 -1.67
CA ALA A 37 -2.86 7.39 -2.74
C ALA A 37 -2.27 5.98 -2.68
N ALA A 38 -1.92 5.51 -1.48
CA ALA A 38 -1.30 4.20 -1.29
C ALA A 38 -2.28 3.03 -1.44
N TYR A 39 -3.51 3.16 -0.91
CA TYR A 39 -4.42 2.01 -0.75
C TYR A 39 -5.72 2.12 -1.54
N TYR A 40 -6.11 3.29 -2.07
CA TYR A 40 -7.43 3.52 -2.69
C TYR A 40 -7.38 3.93 -4.18
N ALA A 41 -6.26 3.71 -4.87
CA ALA A 41 -6.19 3.87 -6.33
C ALA A 41 -7.17 2.91 -7.06
N GLY A 42 -8.02 3.44 -7.94
CA GLY A 42 -9.07 2.69 -8.65
C GLY A 42 -10.24 2.24 -7.77
N ASP A 43 -11.34 1.82 -8.39
CA ASP A 43 -12.50 1.20 -7.71
C ASP A 43 -12.21 -0.26 -7.34
N ASP A 44 -11.38 -0.92 -8.13
CA ASP A 44 -10.85 -2.26 -7.87
C ASP A 44 -9.52 -2.45 -8.61
N GLY A 45 -8.87 -3.59 -8.38
CA GLY A 45 -7.67 -3.90 -9.14
C GLY A 45 -7.09 -5.28 -8.88
N ARG A 46 -6.19 -5.66 -9.78
CA ARG A 46 -5.43 -6.90 -9.77
C ARG A 46 -3.95 -6.59 -9.89
N THR A 47 -3.13 -7.30 -9.15
CA THR A 47 -1.67 -7.18 -9.24
C THR A 47 -1.01 -8.52 -8.93
N GLU A 48 0.00 -8.88 -9.71
CA GLU A 48 0.87 -10.01 -9.35
C GLU A 48 2.14 -9.53 -8.65
N ALA A 49 2.52 -10.24 -7.60
CA ALA A 49 3.71 -9.94 -6.84
C ALA A 49 4.71 -11.10 -6.88
N ARG A 50 5.99 -10.74 -6.94
CA ARG A 50 7.11 -11.63 -6.61
C ARG A 50 7.77 -11.11 -5.35
N MET A 51 7.85 -11.97 -4.35
CA MET A 51 8.45 -11.67 -3.06
C MET A 51 9.74 -12.47 -2.91
N LEU A 52 10.86 -11.81 -2.68
CA LEU A 52 12.14 -12.41 -2.32
C LEU A 52 12.43 -12.09 -0.86
N ILE A 53 12.64 -13.12 -0.05
CA ILE A 53 12.91 -13.01 1.38
C ILE A 53 14.32 -13.52 1.59
N THR A 54 15.14 -12.69 2.22
CA THR A 54 16.52 -13.01 2.56
C THR A 54 16.64 -12.84 4.07
N ASP A 55 16.94 -13.90 4.80
CA ASP A 55 17.11 -13.78 6.25
C ASP A 55 18.50 -13.22 6.63
N GLY A 56 18.74 -12.99 7.93
CA GLY A 56 20.02 -12.48 8.44
C GLY A 56 21.24 -13.38 8.16
N GLN A 57 21.06 -14.62 7.68
CA GLN A 57 22.14 -15.52 7.26
C GLN A 57 22.34 -15.52 5.73
N GLY A 58 21.55 -14.74 4.98
CA GLY A 58 21.60 -14.66 3.53
C GLY A 58 20.87 -15.79 2.81
N ARG A 59 20.03 -16.58 3.51
CA ARG A 59 19.24 -17.64 2.87
C ARG A 59 18.02 -17.04 2.20
N GLU A 60 17.74 -17.48 0.98
CA GLU A 60 16.68 -16.92 0.16
C GLU A 60 15.46 -17.84 0.04
N GLN A 61 14.28 -17.24 0.14
CA GLN A 61 13.00 -17.86 -0.21
C GLN A 61 12.24 -16.95 -1.16
N MET A 62 11.55 -17.52 -2.15
CA MET A 62 10.74 -16.75 -3.09
C MET A 62 9.28 -17.16 -2.98
N ARG A 63 8.36 -16.20 -3.10
CA ARG A 63 6.92 -16.43 -3.23
C ARG A 63 6.35 -15.67 -4.42
N GLN A 64 5.29 -16.22 -5.02
CA GLN A 64 4.53 -15.55 -6.07
C GLN A 64 3.05 -15.63 -5.73
N PHE A 65 2.35 -14.52 -5.87
CA PHE A 65 0.94 -14.42 -5.54
C PHE A 65 0.25 -13.32 -6.34
N THR A 66 -1.08 -13.40 -6.39
CA THR A 66 -1.93 -12.37 -6.97
C THR A 66 -2.68 -11.68 -5.84
N ILE A 67 -2.74 -10.35 -5.87
CA ILE A 67 -3.55 -9.52 -5.00
C ILE A 67 -4.74 -9.04 -5.83
N LEU A 68 -5.94 -9.26 -5.31
CA LEU A 68 -7.16 -8.60 -5.74
C LEU A 68 -7.56 -7.61 -4.66
N ARG A 69 -8.06 -6.45 -5.09
CA ARG A 69 -8.56 -5.42 -4.19
C ARG A 69 -9.84 -4.81 -4.74
N ARG A 70 -10.73 -4.39 -3.86
CA ARG A 70 -11.96 -3.69 -4.20
C ARG A 70 -12.26 -2.60 -3.18
N ASN A 71 -12.65 -1.43 -3.68
CA ASN A 71 -13.02 -0.22 -2.94
C ASN A 71 -14.47 0.11 -3.32
N PRO A 72 -15.46 -0.33 -2.55
CA PRO A 72 -16.86 0.00 -2.80
C PRO A 72 -17.11 1.51 -2.83
N GLU A 73 -16.34 2.27 -2.04
CA GLU A 73 -16.36 3.72 -2.00
C GLU A 73 -14.94 4.28 -1.73
N PRO A 74 -14.61 5.49 -2.21
CA PRO A 74 -13.31 6.10 -1.95
C PRO A 74 -13.09 6.36 -0.45
N GLY A 75 -11.98 5.86 0.10
CA GLY A 75 -11.63 6.04 1.51
C GLY A 75 -12.49 5.25 2.51
N GLY A 76 -13.45 4.46 2.04
CA GLY A 76 -14.32 3.63 2.89
C GLY A 76 -13.74 2.25 3.17
N ASP A 77 -14.64 1.31 3.47
CA ASP A 77 -14.28 -0.10 3.66
C ASP A 77 -13.59 -0.67 2.41
N GLN A 78 -12.73 -1.66 2.57
CA GLN A 78 -12.04 -2.30 1.44
C GLN A 78 -12.02 -3.80 1.58
N GLN A 79 -11.86 -4.49 0.45
CA GLN A 79 -11.73 -5.93 0.43
C GLN A 79 -10.42 -6.30 -0.27
N PHE A 80 -9.65 -7.21 0.33
CA PHE A 80 -8.42 -7.74 -0.25
C PHE A 80 -8.48 -9.26 -0.29
N LEU A 81 -8.01 -9.85 -1.39
CA LEU A 81 -7.76 -11.28 -1.51
C LEU A 81 -6.38 -11.50 -2.09
N VAL A 82 -5.51 -12.15 -1.31
CA VAL A 82 -4.17 -12.54 -1.75
C VAL A 82 -4.12 -14.04 -1.95
N PHE A 83 -3.82 -14.49 -3.16
CA PHE A 83 -3.74 -15.90 -3.52
C PHE A 83 -2.30 -16.31 -3.87
N PHE A 84 -1.72 -17.21 -3.09
CA PHE A 84 -0.37 -17.72 -3.32
C PHE A 84 -0.33 -18.80 -4.40
N SER A 85 0.42 -18.54 -5.46
CA SER A 85 0.56 -19.46 -6.59
C SER A 85 1.86 -20.26 -6.56
N ARG A 86 2.93 -19.77 -5.90
CA ARG A 86 4.23 -20.47 -5.77
C ARG A 86 4.95 -20.07 -4.46
N PRO A 87 5.85 -20.93 -3.93
CA PRO A 87 6.16 -22.31 -4.35
C PRO A 87 5.08 -23.31 -3.93
N SER A 88 5.34 -24.62 -4.11
CA SER A 88 4.36 -25.68 -3.86
C SER A 88 3.91 -25.78 -2.40
N ASP A 89 4.78 -25.41 -1.47
CA ASP A 89 4.56 -25.41 -0.02
C ASP A 89 3.55 -24.36 0.47
N VAL A 90 3.47 -23.21 -0.21
CA VAL A 90 2.49 -22.14 0.06
C VAL A 90 1.41 -22.03 -1.00
N ARG A 91 1.46 -22.87 -2.05
CA ARG A 91 0.49 -22.83 -3.15
C ARG A 91 -0.91 -23.08 -2.61
N GLY A 92 -1.84 -22.18 -2.95
CA GLY A 92 -3.23 -22.24 -2.54
C GLY A 92 -3.50 -21.61 -1.17
N THR A 93 -2.48 -21.10 -0.48
CA THR A 93 -2.69 -20.23 0.67
C THR A 93 -3.46 -18.99 0.21
N VAL A 94 -4.50 -18.63 0.97
CA VAL A 94 -5.31 -17.44 0.69
C VAL A 94 -5.35 -16.56 1.93
N TYR A 95 -5.07 -15.28 1.76
CA TYR A 95 -5.29 -14.26 2.77
C TYR A 95 -6.46 -13.37 2.33
N LEU A 96 -7.50 -13.29 3.16
CA LEU A 96 -8.70 -12.50 2.92
C LEU A 96 -8.80 -11.41 3.98
N VAL A 97 -9.11 -10.19 3.56
CA VAL A 97 -9.32 -9.05 4.45
C VAL A 97 -10.62 -8.34 4.10
N GLU A 98 -11.45 -8.09 5.12
CA GLU A 98 -12.49 -7.07 5.11
C GLU A 98 -12.01 -5.92 6.00
N LYS A 99 -11.51 -4.86 5.36
CA LYS A 99 -11.01 -3.64 6.00
C LYS A 99 -12.18 -2.74 6.33
N HIS A 100 -12.22 -2.25 7.56
CA HIS A 100 -13.24 -1.34 8.06
C HIS A 100 -12.62 0.01 8.42
N VAL A 101 -13.35 1.11 8.27
CA VAL A 101 -12.85 2.45 8.62
C VAL A 101 -13.03 2.81 10.10
N ASP A 102 -13.94 2.13 10.80
CA ASP A 102 -14.39 2.47 12.16
C ASP A 102 -14.03 1.43 13.22
N ARG A 103 -13.42 0.31 12.82
CA ARG A 103 -13.01 -0.80 13.69
C ARG A 103 -11.88 -1.62 13.08
N ASP A 104 -11.36 -2.59 13.84
CA ASP A 104 -10.36 -3.54 13.35
C ASP A 104 -10.85 -4.36 12.13
N ASP A 105 -9.99 -4.50 11.11
CA ASP A 105 -10.27 -5.35 9.95
C ASP A 105 -10.45 -6.83 10.34
N ASP A 106 -11.38 -7.48 9.67
CA ASP A 106 -11.51 -8.93 9.72
C ASP A 106 -10.53 -9.57 8.74
N ARG A 107 -9.68 -10.46 9.28
CA ARG A 107 -8.56 -11.06 8.55
C ARG A 107 -8.58 -12.57 8.69
N TRP A 108 -8.45 -13.28 7.58
CA TRP A 108 -8.40 -14.73 7.55
C TRP A 108 -7.26 -15.24 6.69
N LEU A 109 -6.59 -16.30 7.15
CA LEU A 109 -5.58 -17.03 6.41
C LEU A 109 -6.04 -18.47 6.24
N TYR A 110 -6.23 -18.90 4.99
CA TYR A 110 -6.50 -20.28 4.64
C TYR A 110 -5.19 -21.01 4.31
N LEU A 111 -5.01 -22.16 4.94
CA LEU A 111 -3.86 -23.04 4.78
C LEU A 111 -4.33 -24.36 4.13
N PRO A 112 -4.11 -24.55 2.82
CA PRO A 112 -4.69 -25.67 2.07
C PRO A 112 -4.18 -27.03 2.54
N GLY A 113 -2.92 -27.13 2.97
CA GLY A 113 -2.34 -28.39 3.46
C GLY A 113 -2.99 -28.91 4.74
N LEU A 114 -3.70 -28.04 5.49
CA LEU A 114 -4.42 -28.38 6.72
C LEU A 114 -5.93 -28.27 6.56
N ASP A 115 -6.39 -27.79 5.39
CA ASP A 115 -7.76 -27.38 5.13
C ASP A 115 -8.37 -26.43 6.20
N LEU A 116 -7.50 -25.58 6.75
CA LEU A 116 -7.80 -24.73 7.92
C LEU A 116 -7.93 -23.27 7.51
N VAL A 117 -9.02 -22.63 7.93
CA VAL A 117 -9.17 -21.17 7.94
C VAL A 117 -8.82 -20.68 9.35
N LYS A 118 -7.76 -19.88 9.47
CA LYS A 118 -7.33 -19.25 10.72
C LYS A 118 -7.71 -17.77 10.68
N ARG A 119 -8.41 -17.28 11.69
CA ARG A 119 -8.59 -15.83 11.90
C ARG A 119 -7.28 -15.23 12.41
N ILE A 120 -6.86 -14.11 11.85
CA ILE A 120 -5.75 -13.30 12.35
C ILE A 120 -6.37 -12.24 13.27
N SER A 121 -6.08 -12.33 14.56
CA SER A 121 -6.62 -11.42 15.56
C SER A 121 -5.99 -10.01 15.43
N ALA A 122 -6.59 -9.01 16.08
CA ALA A 122 -6.04 -7.65 16.10
C ALA A 122 -4.60 -7.62 16.63
N GLY A 123 -4.27 -8.36 17.69
CA GLY A 123 -2.89 -8.46 18.18
C GLY A 123 -1.94 -9.23 17.24
N ASP A 124 -2.46 -10.18 16.46
CA ASP A 124 -1.64 -10.94 15.50
C ASP A 124 -1.38 -10.16 14.19
N LYS A 125 -2.04 -9.00 13.96
CA LYS A 125 -1.86 -8.22 12.72
C LYS A 125 -0.42 -7.71 12.54
N ARG A 126 0.31 -7.57 13.65
CA ARG A 126 1.73 -7.18 13.75
C ARG A 126 2.70 -8.36 13.64
N THR A 127 2.23 -9.54 13.24
CA THR A 127 3.09 -10.72 13.04
C THR A 127 3.49 -10.90 11.57
N SER A 128 4.58 -11.65 11.35
CA SER A 128 5.14 -11.92 10.03
C SER A 128 4.12 -12.49 9.04
N PHE A 129 3.97 -11.82 7.90
CA PHE A 129 3.16 -12.23 6.77
C PHE A 129 3.84 -13.41 6.06
N VAL A 130 3.34 -14.61 6.36
CA VAL A 130 3.78 -15.89 5.79
C VAL A 130 5.30 -16.13 5.95
N GLY A 131 5.94 -15.58 6.98
CA GLY A 131 7.39 -15.74 7.17
C GLY A 131 8.24 -14.79 6.33
N SER A 132 7.73 -13.61 6.01
CA SER A 132 8.47 -12.48 5.43
C SER A 132 8.69 -11.37 6.47
N HIS A 133 9.40 -10.29 6.10
CA HIS A 133 9.55 -9.12 6.97
C HIS A 133 8.36 -8.13 6.87
N TYR A 134 7.39 -8.41 5.98
CA TYR A 134 6.08 -7.78 6.03
C TYR A 134 5.25 -8.34 7.18
N TYR A 135 4.35 -7.53 7.70
CA TYR A 135 3.31 -7.94 8.64
C TYR A 135 1.95 -8.02 7.94
N TYR A 136 1.00 -8.73 8.54
CA TYR A 136 -0.36 -8.84 7.99
C TYR A 136 -1.01 -7.46 7.80
N GLU A 137 -0.78 -6.54 8.74
CA GLU A 137 -1.28 -5.16 8.66
C GLU A 137 -0.71 -4.37 7.47
N ASP A 138 0.53 -4.62 7.04
CA ASP A 138 1.10 -3.88 5.90
C ASP A 138 0.41 -4.20 4.57
N VAL A 139 -0.35 -5.29 4.50
CA VAL A 139 -1.07 -5.69 3.26
C VAL A 139 -2.32 -4.84 3.07
N SER A 140 -3.09 -4.59 4.13
CA SER A 140 -4.32 -3.77 4.09
C SER A 140 -4.14 -2.35 4.63
N GLY A 141 -2.96 -2.03 5.16
CA GLY A 141 -2.64 -0.76 5.79
C GLY A 141 -3.22 -0.60 7.20
N ARG A 142 -2.50 0.17 8.02
CA ARG A 142 -2.95 0.69 9.32
C ARG A 142 -3.93 1.84 9.11
N LEU A 143 -4.95 2.00 9.97
CA LEU A 143 -5.87 3.13 9.86
C LEU A 143 -5.19 4.42 10.37
N PRO A 144 -5.33 5.56 9.66
CA PRO A 144 -4.82 6.85 10.15
C PRO A 144 -5.30 7.19 11.56
N THR A 145 -6.54 6.84 11.89
CA THR A 145 -7.18 7.10 13.19
C THR A 145 -6.60 6.30 14.35
N GLU A 146 -5.72 5.33 14.10
CA GLU A 146 -5.03 4.56 15.17
C GLU A 146 -3.80 5.28 15.72
N ASP A 147 -3.37 6.38 15.09
CA ASP A 147 -2.19 7.13 15.49
C ASP A 147 -2.49 8.63 15.62
N THR A 148 -1.64 9.31 16.37
CA THR A 148 -1.51 10.77 16.32
C THR A 148 -0.43 11.14 15.31
N HIS A 149 -0.62 12.23 14.58
CA HIS A 149 0.27 12.64 13.49
C HIS A 149 0.88 14.01 13.78
N THR A 150 2.16 14.17 13.44
CA THR A 150 2.86 15.45 13.56
C THR A 150 3.71 15.68 12.31
N LEU A 151 3.46 16.80 11.64
CA LEU A 151 4.31 17.26 10.54
C LEU A 151 5.63 17.77 11.14
N VAL A 152 6.73 17.09 10.82
CA VAL A 152 8.07 17.41 11.32
C VAL A 152 8.76 18.39 10.38
N GLU A 153 8.68 18.14 9.08
CA GLU A 153 9.36 18.93 8.06
C GLU A 153 8.62 18.84 6.72
N THR A 154 8.66 19.93 5.96
CA THR A 154 8.26 19.96 4.55
C THR A 154 9.44 20.44 3.71
N THR A 155 9.85 19.64 2.74
CA THR A 155 10.90 20.01 1.77
C THR A 155 10.32 20.27 0.39
N GLY A 156 11.17 20.53 -0.60
CA GLY A 156 10.74 20.61 -2.00
C GLY A 156 10.09 19.33 -2.51
N GLU A 157 10.52 18.18 -1.99
CA GLU A 157 10.18 16.85 -2.55
C GLU A 157 9.26 16.04 -1.63
N HIS A 158 9.33 16.22 -0.31
CA HIS A 158 8.56 15.38 0.63
C HIS A 158 7.93 16.14 1.79
N TYR A 159 6.91 15.51 2.38
CA TYR A 159 6.49 15.71 3.76
C TYR A 159 7.14 14.66 4.64
N LEU A 160 7.72 15.07 5.77
CA LEU A 160 8.18 14.17 6.82
C LEU A 160 7.22 14.26 8.01
N LEU A 161 6.58 13.14 8.32
CA LEU A 161 5.68 13.03 9.47
C LEU A 161 6.25 12.07 10.50
N GLU A 162 5.92 12.35 11.76
CA GLU A 162 6.10 11.44 12.89
C GLU A 162 4.72 11.02 13.41
N HIS A 163 4.58 9.74 13.70
CA HIS A 163 3.34 9.11 14.11
C HIS A 163 3.54 8.36 15.43
N ARG A 164 2.58 8.46 16.35
CA ARG A 164 2.57 7.69 17.60
C ARG A 164 1.24 6.97 17.79
N PRO A 165 1.24 5.68 18.16
CA PRO A 165 0.02 4.92 18.36
C PRO A 165 -0.80 5.53 19.50
N ILE A 166 -2.11 5.60 19.32
CA ILE A 166 -3.04 6.01 20.38
C ILE A 166 -3.11 4.93 21.45
N ASP A 167 -3.16 3.66 21.02
CA ASP A 167 -3.07 2.48 21.88
C ASP A 167 -1.68 1.84 21.73
N ALA A 168 -0.77 2.15 22.66
CA ALA A 168 0.59 1.64 22.64
C ALA A 168 0.67 0.12 22.84
N ASP A 169 -0.31 -0.51 23.51
CA ASP A 169 -0.31 -1.96 23.74
C ASP A 169 -0.74 -2.76 22.49
N SER A 170 -1.31 -2.07 21.49
CA SER A 170 -1.77 -2.68 20.23
C SER A 170 -0.64 -2.95 19.22
N VAL A 171 0.54 -2.38 19.44
CA VAL A 171 1.68 -2.43 18.53
C VAL A 171 3.01 -2.60 19.28
N GLU A 172 4.04 -3.01 18.58
CA GLU A 172 5.38 -3.27 19.12
C GLU A 172 6.38 -2.12 18.90
N PHE A 173 5.92 -0.99 18.36
CA PHE A 173 6.74 0.21 18.13
C PHE A 173 6.27 1.38 19.01
N ALA A 174 7.20 2.25 19.38
CA ALA A 174 6.91 3.48 20.11
C ALA A 174 6.43 4.61 19.19
N SER A 175 7.02 4.67 17.98
CA SER A 175 6.66 5.63 16.94
C SER A 175 7.10 5.13 15.57
N TYR A 176 6.65 5.80 14.52
CA TYR A 176 7.24 5.66 13.20
C TYR A 176 7.29 7.01 12.48
N ARG A 177 8.17 7.11 11.49
CA ARG A 177 8.28 8.28 10.61
C ARG A 177 7.99 7.88 9.18
N THR A 178 7.28 8.74 8.47
CA THR A 178 6.91 8.53 7.07
C THR A 178 7.42 9.70 6.22
N TRP A 179 8.10 9.38 5.12
CA TRP A 179 8.48 10.33 4.09
C TRP A 179 7.50 10.17 2.92
N ILE A 180 6.69 11.19 2.68
CA ILE A 180 5.61 11.17 1.70
C ILE A 180 5.98 12.08 0.55
N ASP A 181 5.96 11.56 -0.68
CA ASP A 181 6.22 12.34 -1.88
C ASP A 181 5.18 13.45 -2.07
N ARG A 182 5.60 14.67 -2.41
CA ARG A 182 4.69 15.83 -2.49
C ARG A 182 3.80 15.86 -3.72
N GLU A 183 4.18 15.18 -4.78
CA GLU A 183 3.43 15.20 -6.03
C GLU A 183 2.38 14.08 -6.05
N THR A 184 2.82 12.86 -5.73
CA THR A 184 2.02 11.64 -5.78
C THR A 184 1.34 11.29 -4.46
N PHE A 185 1.79 11.87 -3.34
CA PHE A 185 1.37 11.50 -1.98
C PHE A 185 1.70 10.06 -1.59
N LEU A 186 2.54 9.36 -2.35
CA LEU A 186 2.95 8.01 -2.00
C LEU A 186 3.95 8.02 -0.83
N PRO A 187 3.76 7.15 0.19
CA PRO A 187 4.78 6.89 1.19
C PRO A 187 6.02 6.26 0.54
N MET A 188 7.13 6.99 0.56
CA MET A 188 8.38 6.56 -0.06
C MET A 188 9.30 5.83 0.93
N LYS A 189 9.19 6.15 2.22
CA LYS A 189 9.93 5.48 3.28
C LYS A 189 9.14 5.52 4.58
N ILE A 190 9.23 4.44 5.36
CA ILE A 190 8.73 4.35 6.73
C ILE A 190 9.84 3.78 7.61
N GLU A 191 10.11 4.41 8.74
CA GLU A 191 11.03 3.94 9.77
C GLU A 191 10.30 3.77 11.09
N TYR A 192 10.32 2.55 11.64
CA TYR A 192 9.72 2.22 12.93
C TYR A 192 10.78 2.23 14.03
N THR A 193 10.43 2.88 15.14
CA THR A 193 11.31 3.12 16.28
C THR A 193 10.78 2.38 17.50
N ASN A 194 11.66 1.71 18.26
CA ASN A 194 11.31 1.04 19.51
C ASN A 194 11.29 2.02 20.71
N ASP A 195 10.95 1.52 21.90
CA ASP A 195 10.90 2.32 23.14
C ASP A 195 12.26 2.90 23.56
N ASP A 196 13.36 2.29 23.11
CA ASP A 196 14.72 2.75 23.34
C ASP A 196 15.15 3.86 22.37
N GLY A 197 14.30 4.23 21.40
CA GLY A 197 14.58 5.26 20.42
C GLY A 197 15.39 4.79 19.21
N GLU A 198 15.54 3.47 19.02
CA GLU A 198 16.28 2.87 17.92
C GLU A 198 15.36 2.49 16.75
N VAL A 199 15.76 2.85 15.53
CA VAL A 199 15.06 2.40 14.32
C VAL A 199 15.40 0.93 14.09
N TYR A 200 14.40 0.05 14.24
CA TYR A 200 14.59 -1.40 14.15
C TYR A 200 14.03 -2.00 12.86
N ARG A 201 13.16 -1.27 12.15
CA ARG A 201 12.51 -1.73 10.93
C ARG A 201 12.33 -0.57 9.96
N ARG A 202 12.57 -0.85 8.68
CA ARG A 202 12.40 0.12 7.59
C ARG A 202 11.60 -0.48 6.43
N VAL A 203 10.68 0.29 5.87
CA VAL A 203 9.93 -0.02 4.64
C VAL A 203 10.24 1.06 3.60
N GLU A 204 10.64 0.68 2.40
CA GLU A 204 11.04 1.60 1.34
C GLU A 204 10.30 1.29 0.04
N SER A 205 9.74 2.31 -0.60
CA SER A 205 9.26 2.26 -1.97
C SER A 205 10.42 2.63 -2.89
N LEU A 206 10.88 1.67 -3.68
CA LEU A 206 12.09 1.80 -4.49
C LEU A 206 11.82 2.28 -5.91
N ASP A 207 10.69 1.86 -6.49
CA ASP A 207 10.30 2.21 -7.86
C ASP A 207 8.81 2.57 -7.91
N VAL A 208 8.45 3.61 -8.65
CA VAL A 208 7.08 4.07 -8.91
C VAL A 208 6.86 4.18 -10.41
N ALA A 209 5.69 3.75 -10.89
CA ALA A 209 5.26 3.95 -12.28
C ALA A 209 3.76 4.22 -12.32
N GLU A 210 3.29 4.82 -13.42
CA GLU A 210 1.87 5.13 -13.60
C GLU A 210 1.15 3.99 -14.35
N PHE A 211 -0.02 3.61 -13.85
CA PHE A 211 -0.93 2.65 -14.51
C PHE A 211 -2.34 3.22 -14.49
N GLN A 212 -2.95 3.39 -15.67
CA GLN A 212 -4.32 3.92 -15.79
C GLN A 212 -4.52 5.29 -15.11
N GLY A 213 -3.47 6.12 -15.05
CA GLY A 213 -3.51 7.43 -14.39
C GLY A 213 -3.25 7.40 -12.88
N TYR A 214 -3.00 6.22 -12.30
CA TYR A 214 -2.64 6.06 -10.89
C TYR A 214 -1.13 5.88 -10.73
N PRO A 215 -0.45 6.75 -9.96
CA PRO A 215 0.91 6.49 -9.50
C PRO A 215 0.92 5.24 -8.60
N THR A 216 1.76 4.28 -8.91
CA THR A 216 1.80 2.99 -8.22
C THR A 216 3.22 2.56 -7.90
N VAL A 217 3.46 2.16 -6.65
CA VAL A 217 4.73 1.55 -6.24
C VAL A 217 4.87 0.18 -6.90
N THR A 218 5.95 -0.03 -7.64
CA THR A 218 6.22 -1.29 -8.36
C THR A 218 7.31 -2.14 -7.73
N ARG A 219 8.08 -1.56 -6.81
CA ARG A 219 9.10 -2.26 -6.03
C ARG A 219 9.20 -1.69 -4.63
N THR A 220 9.29 -2.58 -3.65
CA THR A 220 9.48 -2.21 -2.24
C THR A 220 10.54 -3.09 -1.59
N LEU A 221 11.13 -2.59 -0.51
CA LEU A 221 12.05 -3.32 0.35
C LEU A 221 11.68 -3.11 1.81
N VAL A 222 11.50 -4.19 2.55
CA VAL A 222 11.43 -4.17 4.01
C VAL A 222 12.75 -4.68 4.55
N SER A 223 13.33 -3.96 5.50
CA SER A 223 14.55 -4.35 6.21
C SER A 223 14.24 -4.51 7.70
N ASP A 224 14.59 -5.68 8.24
CA ASP A 224 14.67 -5.89 9.69
C ASP A 224 16.09 -5.52 10.15
N LEU A 225 16.23 -4.37 10.79
CA LEU A 225 17.51 -3.83 11.23
C LEU A 225 17.96 -4.42 12.58
N ALA A 226 17.03 -4.97 13.37
CA ALA A 226 17.34 -5.61 14.65
C ALA A 226 17.74 -7.08 14.47
N GLY A 227 16.93 -7.86 13.76
CA GLY A 227 17.17 -9.28 13.51
C GLY A 227 18.06 -9.55 12.28
N GLY A 228 18.15 -8.57 11.39
CA GLY A 228 18.84 -8.71 10.10
C GLY A 228 17.99 -9.44 9.07
N GLY A 229 18.14 -9.03 7.81
CA GLY A 229 17.42 -9.62 6.68
C GLY A 229 16.50 -8.60 5.99
N THR A 230 15.97 -9.02 4.85
CA THR A 230 15.16 -8.18 3.98
C THR A 230 14.05 -8.96 3.28
N THR A 231 12.96 -8.28 2.93
CA THR A 231 12.01 -8.77 1.95
C THR A 231 11.81 -7.74 0.85
N GLU A 232 12.14 -8.13 -0.39
CA GLU A 232 11.86 -7.32 -1.57
C GLU A 232 10.55 -7.80 -2.22
N MET A 233 9.65 -6.87 -2.53
CA MET A 233 8.47 -7.11 -3.35
C MET A 233 8.67 -6.48 -4.73
N ARG A 234 8.25 -7.18 -5.79
CA ARG A 234 8.09 -6.61 -7.13
C ARG A 234 6.69 -6.87 -7.64
N PHE A 235 5.98 -5.80 -7.93
CA PHE A 235 4.63 -5.81 -8.48
C PHE A 235 4.67 -5.76 -10.01
N ARG A 236 3.79 -6.53 -10.65
CA ARG A 236 3.72 -6.71 -12.11
C ARG A 236 2.28 -6.96 -12.53
N PHE A 237 1.99 -6.70 -13.80
CA PHE A 237 0.66 -6.94 -14.38
C PHE A 237 -0.43 -6.25 -13.52
N ILE A 238 -0.19 -4.97 -13.26
CA ILE A 238 -1.06 -4.10 -12.45
C ILE A 238 -2.16 -3.60 -13.37
N GLU A 239 -3.40 -3.81 -12.95
CA GLU A 239 -4.61 -3.36 -13.65
C GLU A 239 -5.58 -2.83 -12.59
N TYR A 240 -6.21 -1.70 -12.88
CA TYR A 240 -7.24 -1.08 -12.03
C TYR A 240 -8.59 -1.13 -12.74
N ASP A 241 -9.68 -0.94 -12.01
CA ASP A 241 -11.03 -0.73 -12.57
C ASP A 241 -11.47 -1.84 -13.53
N ILE A 242 -11.16 -3.09 -13.19
CA ILE A 242 -11.44 -4.29 -14.00
C ILE A 242 -12.80 -4.91 -13.68
N GLY A 243 -13.53 -4.37 -12.69
CA GLY A 243 -14.90 -4.76 -12.37
C GLY A 243 -14.99 -6.00 -11.50
N VAL A 244 -14.04 -6.21 -10.58
CA VAL A 244 -14.05 -7.36 -9.68
C VAL A 244 -15.31 -7.32 -8.79
N PRO A 245 -16.20 -8.33 -8.85
CA PRO A 245 -17.43 -8.32 -8.07
C PRO A 245 -17.15 -8.61 -6.59
N ALA A 246 -18.00 -8.09 -5.70
CA ALA A 246 -17.86 -8.24 -4.24
C ALA A 246 -17.79 -9.71 -3.78
N ASP A 247 -18.40 -10.61 -4.55
CA ASP A 247 -18.58 -12.01 -4.20
C ASP A 247 -17.30 -12.85 -4.37
N VAL A 248 -16.29 -12.31 -5.06
CA VAL A 248 -14.90 -12.77 -5.09
C VAL A 248 -14.28 -12.72 -3.69
N PHE A 249 -14.65 -11.75 -2.87
CA PHE A 249 -14.07 -11.50 -1.55
C PHE A 249 -14.90 -12.14 -0.44
N ALA A 250 -15.13 -13.44 -0.54
CA ALA A 250 -15.90 -14.20 0.43
C ALA A 250 -15.10 -15.40 0.96
N GLU A 251 -15.44 -15.90 2.15
CA GLU A 251 -14.77 -17.06 2.75
C GLU A 251 -14.74 -18.29 1.81
N ARG A 252 -15.79 -18.49 1.00
CA ARG A 252 -15.84 -19.56 -0.02
C ARG A 252 -14.68 -19.48 -1.01
N SER A 253 -14.24 -18.27 -1.35
CA SER A 253 -13.15 -18.00 -2.29
C SER A 253 -11.79 -18.40 -1.74
N MET A 254 -11.67 -18.55 -0.42
CA MET A 254 -10.45 -19.06 0.20
C MET A 254 -10.23 -20.55 -0.15
N ARG A 255 -11.32 -21.33 -0.19
CA ARG A 255 -11.28 -22.77 -0.54
C ARG A 255 -11.43 -23.01 -2.03
N THR A 256 -12.19 -22.14 -2.70
CA THR A 256 -12.43 -22.18 -4.16
C THR A 256 -12.00 -20.86 -4.79
N PRO A 257 -10.70 -20.68 -5.07
CA PRO A 257 -10.19 -19.41 -5.58
C PRO A 257 -10.84 -18.98 -6.89
N PRO A 258 -11.17 -17.68 -7.05
CA PRO A 258 -11.87 -17.15 -8.20
C PRO A 258 -10.94 -17.04 -9.41
N ARG A 259 -10.71 -18.17 -10.10
CA ARG A 259 -9.68 -18.31 -11.14
C ARG A 259 -9.74 -17.27 -12.25
N GLU A 260 -10.95 -16.89 -12.67
CA GLU A 260 -11.21 -15.85 -13.67
C GLU A 260 -10.46 -14.55 -13.35
N TRP A 261 -10.41 -14.16 -12.08
CA TRP A 261 -9.75 -12.92 -11.63
C TRP A 261 -8.28 -13.13 -11.25
N LEU A 262 -7.86 -14.38 -11.00
CA LEU A 262 -6.48 -14.69 -10.59
C LEU A 262 -5.55 -14.94 -11.77
N GLU A 263 -6.09 -15.46 -12.87
CA GLU A 263 -5.35 -15.71 -14.10
C GLU A 263 -5.27 -14.44 -14.95
N ARG A 264 -4.35 -14.43 -15.93
CA ARG A 264 -4.29 -13.36 -16.93
C ARG A 264 -5.10 -13.80 -18.14
N ASP A 265 -5.75 -12.85 -18.80
CA ASP A 265 -6.21 -13.08 -20.16
C ASP A 265 -5.00 -13.43 -21.04
N ARG A 266 -5.13 -14.51 -21.81
CA ARG A 266 -4.05 -15.06 -22.65
C ARG A 266 -3.95 -14.33 -24.00
#